data_AF-W7MVX3-F1
#
_entry.id   AF-W7MVX3-F1
#
_cell.length_a   1.000
_cell.length_b   1.000
_cell.length_c   1.000
_cell.angle_alpha   90.00
_cell.angle_beta   90.00
_cell.angle_gamma   90.00
#
_symmetry.space_group_name_H-M   'P 1'
#
loop_
_entity.id
_entity.type
_entity.pdbx_description
1 polymer ?
#
loop_
_entity_poly.entity_id
_entity_poly.type
_entity_poly.pdbx_seq_one_letter_code
_entity_poly.pdbx_strand_id
1 'polypeptide(L)'
;MQFITVTKPGQRASAQTTRKAHSHAARVAHARTRKQRMVHYQGQKRQQSATSHDEPNNLPTELGLPQISGLQKLTSVPFTLPGDFQPSNIIYFIKSLSTLEHSIFSQYLQTVLPSQIAHCPIIMDIAEQAAEIRRNWIFFVSTDPVLLRGCLLAACRYLAQVELRDEYTLLAIQYKQYYLQSLRKGLSSRTLPSRRNAVAMTTVLALDEITCGDHLVAAKHVLGAMKMVEDAGGLDRLGLNHLVRYVLYNLMFGKRLSEWDVDLQLASTLMTPDSILP
;
A
#
# COMPACT_ATOMS: atom_id res chain seq x y z
N MET A 1 4.98 -3.60 20.73
CA MET A 1 4.65 -2.17 20.89
C MET A 1 4.74 -1.81 22.35
N GLN A 2 5.61 -0.87 22.68
CA GLN A 2 5.86 -0.33 24.01
C GLN A 2 5.43 1.14 23.97
N PHE A 3 4.57 1.58 24.88
CA PHE A 3 4.05 2.94 24.89
C PHE A 3 4.96 3.84 25.72
N ILE A 4 5.45 4.93 25.13
CA ILE A 4 6.17 5.98 25.85
C ILE A 4 5.14 7.08 26.15
N THR A 5 4.86 7.31 27.44
CA THR A 5 3.97 8.38 27.85
C THR A 5 4.79 9.66 27.95
N VAL A 6 4.74 10.50 26.91
CA VAL A 6 5.47 11.78 26.91
C VAL A 6 4.72 12.79 27.78
N THR A 7 5.42 13.32 28.78
CA THR A 7 4.94 14.41 29.66
C THR A 7 5.93 15.56 29.63
N LYS A 8 5.46 16.79 29.82
CA LYS A 8 6.33 17.97 29.89
C LYS A 8 7.30 17.83 31.09
N PRO A 9 8.55 18.31 30.99
CA PRO A 9 9.48 18.26 32.12
C PRO A 9 8.87 18.94 33.34
N GLY A 10 8.74 18.21 34.45
CA GLY A 10 8.15 18.71 35.71
C GLY A 10 6.67 18.41 35.96
N GLN A 11 5.94 17.80 35.02
CA GLN A 11 4.54 17.38 35.23
C GLN A 11 4.38 15.86 35.26
N ARG A 12 3.73 15.33 36.30
CA ARG A 12 3.32 13.91 36.35
C ARG A 12 2.29 13.63 35.25
N ALA A 13 2.38 12.45 34.64
CA ALA A 13 1.38 11.98 33.68
C ALA A 13 -0.02 12.03 34.30
N SER A 14 -0.94 12.72 33.63
CA SER A 14 -2.34 12.76 34.05
C SER A 14 -2.88 11.33 34.20
N ALA A 15 -3.50 11.03 35.33
CA ALA A 15 -4.09 9.72 35.63
C ALA A 15 -5.04 9.25 34.51
N GLN A 16 -5.65 10.17 33.78
CA GLN A 16 -6.52 9.87 32.63
C GLN A 16 -5.73 9.31 31.43
N THR A 17 -4.53 9.83 31.15
CA THR A 17 -3.66 9.36 30.06
C THR A 17 -3.11 7.97 30.37
N THR A 18 -2.66 7.77 31.61
CA THR A 18 -2.19 6.47 32.11
C THR A 18 -3.32 5.43 32.03
N ARG A 19 -4.53 5.81 32.46
CA ARG A 19 -5.72 4.95 32.36
C ARG A 19 -6.06 4.57 30.92
N LYS A 20 -6.01 5.52 29.97
CA LYS A 20 -6.25 5.25 28.54
C LYS A 20 -5.21 4.29 27.96
N ALA A 21 -3.93 4.46 28.30
CA ALA A 21 -2.85 3.57 27.88
C ALA A 21 -3.04 2.14 28.42
N HIS A 22 -3.36 2.00 29.72
CA HIS A 22 -3.65 0.70 30.33
C HIS A 22 -4.91 0.04 29.76
N SER A 23 -5.99 0.80 29.54
CA SER A 23 -7.20 0.28 28.89
C SER A 23 -6.93 -0.19 27.46
N HIS A 24 -6.10 0.52 26.70
CA HIS A 24 -5.70 0.11 25.36
C HIS A 24 -4.83 -1.16 25.39
N ALA A 25 -3.83 -1.22 26.28
CA ALA A 25 -2.99 -2.40 26.48
C ALA A 25 -3.82 -3.64 26.86
N ALA A 26 -4.79 -3.49 27.78
CA ALA A 26 -5.71 -4.55 28.16
C ALA A 26 -6.58 -5.00 26.98
N ARG A 27 -7.15 -4.06 26.19
CA ARG A 27 -7.93 -4.40 24.99
C ARG A 27 -7.11 -5.16 23.97
N VAL A 28 -5.87 -4.75 23.72
CA VAL A 28 -4.96 -5.44 22.79
C VAL A 28 -4.60 -6.84 23.31
N ALA A 29 -4.33 -6.99 24.61
CA ALA A 29 -4.08 -8.29 25.22
C ALA A 29 -5.30 -9.22 25.09
N HIS A 30 -6.51 -8.75 25.43
CA HIS A 30 -7.74 -9.53 25.28
C HIS A 30 -8.05 -9.88 23.81
N ALA A 31 -7.81 -8.96 22.87
CA ALA A 31 -7.97 -9.22 21.44
C ALA A 31 -7.00 -10.33 20.96
N ARG A 32 -5.75 -10.33 21.45
CA ARG A 32 -4.77 -11.38 21.15
C ARG A 32 -5.21 -12.73 21.74
N THR A 33 -5.63 -12.76 23.00
CA THR A 33 -6.15 -13.98 23.64
C THR A 33 -7.39 -14.52 22.91
N ARG A 34 -8.30 -13.65 22.46
CA ARG A 34 -9.49 -14.05 21.68
C ARG A 34 -9.09 -14.64 20.32
N LYS A 35 -8.13 -14.03 19.63
CA LYS A 35 -7.60 -14.57 18.37
C LYS A 35 -6.95 -15.95 18.57
N GLN A 36 -6.13 -16.13 19.61
CA GLN A 36 -5.53 -17.42 19.93
C GLN A 36 -6.58 -18.50 20.24
N ARG A 37 -7.66 -18.16 20.96
CA ARG A 37 -8.77 -19.09 21.22
C ARG A 37 -9.54 -19.45 19.94
N MET A 38 -9.74 -18.50 19.02
CA MET A 38 -10.36 -18.78 17.73
C MET A 38 -9.52 -19.70 16.86
N VAL A 39 -8.19 -19.54 16.86
CA VAL A 39 -7.26 -20.44 16.16
C VAL A 39 -7.35 -21.86 16.71
N HIS A 40 -7.40 -22.02 18.03
CA HIS A 40 -7.56 -23.35 18.66
C HIS A 40 -8.90 -24.01 18.30
N TYR A 41 -9.99 -23.24 18.30
CA TYR A 41 -11.32 -23.73 17.93
C TYR A 41 -11.41 -24.13 16.44
N GLN A 42 -10.83 -23.32 15.54
CA GLN A 42 -10.79 -23.64 14.11
C GLN A 42 -9.88 -24.85 13.81
N GLY A 43 -8.81 -25.04 14.58
CA GLY A 43 -7.95 -26.23 14.52
C GLY A 43 -8.71 -27.51 14.92
N GLN A 44 -9.47 -27.47 16.03
CA GLN A 44 -10.30 -28.60 16.45
C GLN A 44 -11.43 -28.92 15.47
N LYS A 45 -12.06 -27.89 14.89
CA LYS A 45 -13.12 -28.08 13.88
C LYS A 45 -12.59 -28.74 12.59
N ARG A 46 -11.36 -28.40 12.17
CA ARG A 46 -10.69 -29.03 11.02
C ARG A 46 -10.31 -30.49 11.27
N GLN A 47 -9.98 -30.86 12.50
CA GLN A 47 -9.68 -32.24 12.87
C GLN A 47 -10.93 -33.12 12.94
N GLN A 48 -12.08 -32.57 13.36
CA GLN A 48 -13.35 -33.30 13.38
C GLN A 48 -13.93 -33.56 11.97
N SER A 49 -13.68 -32.67 11.01
CA SER A 49 -14.13 -32.82 9.62
C SER A 49 -13.27 -33.76 8.76
N ALA A 50 -12.13 -34.26 9.27
CA ALA A 50 -11.22 -35.15 8.54
C ALA A 50 -11.51 -36.65 8.77
N THR A 51 -12.50 -36.99 9.60
CA THR A 51 -12.84 -38.37 10.00
C THR A 51 -14.12 -38.93 9.38
N SER A 52 -14.73 -38.25 8.41
CA SER A 52 -15.94 -38.73 7.74
C SER A 52 -15.84 -38.55 6.23
N HIS A 53 -15.32 -39.57 5.57
CA HIS A 53 -15.49 -39.80 4.14
C HIS A 53 -16.61 -40.82 3.94
N ASP A 54 -17.64 -40.44 3.18
CA ASP A 54 -18.31 -41.31 2.20
C ASP A 54 -19.09 -40.43 1.20
N GLU A 55 -18.90 -40.74 -0.08
CA GLU A 55 -19.62 -40.25 -1.28
C GLU A 55 -20.34 -41.49 -1.90
N PRO A 56 -21.21 -41.44 -2.95
CA PRO A 56 -21.52 -40.33 -3.86
C PRO A 56 -23.01 -40.17 -4.31
N ASN A 57 -23.22 -39.18 -5.19
CA ASN A 57 -24.27 -39.03 -6.24
C ASN A 57 -25.72 -38.66 -5.87
N ASN A 58 -26.16 -37.47 -6.33
CA ASN A 58 -27.19 -37.33 -7.38
C ASN A 58 -27.43 -35.84 -7.78
N LEU A 59 -27.40 -35.57 -9.09
CA LEU A 59 -28.05 -34.43 -9.76
C LEU A 59 -29.59 -34.57 -9.64
N PRO A 60 -30.41 -33.50 -9.68
CA PRO A 60 -30.62 -32.77 -10.94
C PRO A 60 -31.05 -31.27 -10.89
N THR A 61 -30.89 -30.63 -12.06
CA THR A 61 -31.75 -29.59 -12.67
C THR A 61 -31.69 -28.11 -12.24
N GLU A 62 -31.36 -27.30 -13.26
CA GLU A 62 -31.72 -25.90 -13.58
C GLU A 62 -32.12 -24.93 -12.46
N LEU A 63 -31.39 -23.82 -12.34
CA LEU A 63 -31.95 -22.48 -12.07
C LEU A 63 -31.04 -21.41 -12.69
N GLY A 64 -31.67 -20.48 -13.43
CA GLY A 64 -31.07 -19.62 -14.45
C GLY A 64 -30.08 -18.55 -14.00
N LEU A 65 -29.21 -18.17 -14.95
CA LEU A 65 -28.41 -16.95 -14.90
C LEU A 65 -29.31 -15.71 -14.89
N PRO A 66 -29.12 -14.73 -13.99
CA PRO A 66 -29.73 -13.42 -14.15
C PRO A 66 -28.97 -12.63 -15.21
N GLN A 67 -29.65 -12.37 -16.34
CA GLN A 67 -29.32 -11.28 -17.25
C GLN A 67 -29.48 -9.95 -16.50
N ILE A 68 -28.38 -9.20 -16.34
CA ILE A 68 -28.43 -7.80 -15.91
C ILE A 68 -28.33 -6.92 -17.15
N SER A 69 -29.47 -6.75 -17.82
CA SER A 69 -29.69 -5.64 -18.74
C SER A 69 -30.29 -4.49 -17.95
N GLY A 70 -29.55 -3.40 -17.77
CA GLY A 70 -30.10 -2.19 -17.14
C GLY A 70 -29.09 -1.24 -16.49
N LEU A 71 -27.97 -0.92 -17.15
CA LEU A 71 -27.18 0.25 -16.76
C LEU A 71 -27.66 1.46 -17.57
N GLN A 72 -28.70 2.11 -17.05
CA GLN A 72 -29.11 3.43 -17.47
C GLN A 72 -27.98 4.43 -17.16
N LYS A 73 -27.42 4.94 -18.26
CA LYS A 73 -26.80 6.25 -18.47
C LYS A 73 -26.96 7.22 -17.28
N LEU A 74 -25.92 7.29 -16.43
CA LEU A 74 -25.58 8.51 -15.71
C LEU A 74 -24.25 9.05 -16.28
N THR A 75 -24.37 10.29 -16.71
CA THR A 75 -23.50 11.13 -17.51
C THR A 75 -22.13 11.43 -16.88
N SER A 76 -21.10 11.24 -17.70
CA SER A 76 -19.86 12.03 -17.87
C SER A 76 -18.95 12.27 -16.66
N VAL A 77 -17.99 11.36 -16.47
CA VAL A 77 -16.61 11.73 -16.14
C VAL A 77 -15.79 11.50 -17.43
N PRO A 78 -14.91 12.41 -17.86
CA PRO A 78 -14.19 12.23 -19.13
C PRO A 78 -13.36 10.94 -19.08
N PHE A 79 -13.62 10.03 -20.01
CA PHE A 79 -12.95 8.72 -20.13
C PHE A 79 -11.47 8.83 -20.55
N THR A 80 -10.93 10.05 -20.67
CA THR A 80 -9.55 10.29 -21.11
C THR A 80 -9.00 11.55 -20.45
N LEU A 81 -8.16 11.38 -19.44
CA LEU A 81 -7.17 12.40 -19.07
C LEU A 81 -6.00 12.25 -20.07
N PRO A 82 -5.67 13.28 -20.87
CA PRO A 82 -4.48 13.26 -21.69
C PRO A 82 -3.25 13.17 -20.78
N GLY A 83 -2.49 12.08 -20.90
CA GLY A 83 -1.32 11.83 -20.06
C GLY A 83 -1.32 10.42 -19.46
N ASP A 84 -0.68 9.52 -20.21
CA ASP A 84 0.19 8.46 -19.68
C ASP A 84 -0.33 7.12 -19.14
N PHE A 85 -1.61 6.81 -19.35
CA PHE A 85 -2.11 5.44 -19.17
C PHE A 85 -2.97 5.02 -20.37
N GLN A 86 -2.38 4.30 -21.32
CA GLN A 86 -3.15 3.68 -22.39
C GLN A 86 -4.12 2.64 -21.77
N PRO A 87 -5.44 2.75 -22.02
CA PRO A 87 -6.44 1.77 -21.54
C PRO A 87 -6.23 0.34 -22.08
N SER A 88 -5.41 0.19 -23.12
CA SER A 88 -5.17 -1.08 -23.80
C SER A 88 -4.38 -2.09 -22.96
N ASN A 89 -3.50 -1.69 -22.02
CA ASN A 89 -2.59 -2.61 -21.31
C ASN A 89 -3.11 -3.14 -19.97
N ILE A 90 -4.11 -2.47 -19.39
CA ILE A 90 -4.67 -2.77 -18.06
C ILE A 90 -5.25 -4.19 -18.02
N ILE A 91 -6.08 -4.49 -19.03
CA ILE A 91 -6.76 -5.77 -19.17
C ILE A 91 -5.75 -6.89 -19.38
N TYR A 92 -4.66 -6.65 -20.12
CA TYR A 92 -3.62 -7.66 -20.33
C TYR A 92 -2.81 -7.94 -19.08
N PHE A 93 -2.49 -6.92 -18.28
CA PHE A 93 -1.65 -7.14 -17.10
C PHE A 93 -2.41 -7.84 -15.97
N ILE A 94 -3.67 -7.47 -15.71
CA ILE A 94 -4.53 -8.21 -14.78
C ILE A 94 -4.69 -9.65 -15.28
N LYS A 95 -4.92 -9.87 -16.58
CA LYS A 95 -4.98 -11.23 -17.16
C LYS A 95 -3.66 -12.01 -17.09
N SER A 96 -2.52 -11.33 -16.94
CA SER A 96 -1.21 -11.95 -16.84
C SER A 96 -0.83 -12.38 -15.43
N LEU A 97 -1.63 -12.00 -14.42
CA LEU A 97 -1.41 -12.44 -13.05
C LEU A 97 -1.64 -13.96 -12.96
N SER A 98 -0.80 -14.63 -12.19
CA SER A 98 -1.05 -16.01 -11.79
C SER A 98 -2.31 -16.11 -10.91
N THR A 99 -2.88 -17.32 -10.78
CA THR A 99 -4.02 -17.57 -9.87
C THR A 99 -3.70 -17.13 -8.44
N LEU A 100 -2.47 -17.37 -7.98
CA LEU A 100 -2.01 -16.94 -6.67
C LEU A 100 -1.98 -15.41 -6.54
N GLU A 101 -1.43 -14.70 -7.53
CA GLU A 101 -1.39 -13.24 -7.53
C GLU A 101 -2.77 -12.60 -7.58
N HIS A 102 -3.72 -13.20 -8.30
CA HIS A 102 -5.11 -12.79 -8.27
C HIS A 102 -5.72 -12.90 -6.86
N SER A 103 -5.47 -14.01 -6.16
CA SER A 103 -5.92 -14.19 -4.78
C SER A 103 -5.29 -13.17 -3.84
N ILE A 104 -3.98 -12.93 -3.96
CA ILE A 104 -3.25 -11.94 -3.16
C ILE A 104 -3.76 -10.52 -3.43
N PHE A 105 -4.02 -10.17 -4.68
CA PHE A 105 -4.56 -8.85 -5.05
C PHE A 105 -6.01 -8.67 -4.57
N SER A 106 -6.83 -9.71 -4.61
CA SER A 106 -8.17 -9.67 -3.98
C SER A 106 -8.06 -9.40 -2.48
N GLN A 107 -7.14 -10.08 -1.79
CA GLN A 107 -6.88 -9.87 -0.37
C GLN A 107 -6.36 -8.46 -0.07
N TYR A 108 -5.54 -7.90 -0.98
CA TYR A 108 -5.09 -6.51 -0.90
C TYR A 108 -6.26 -5.54 -0.80
N LEU A 109 -7.21 -5.63 -1.74
CA LEU A 109 -8.35 -4.73 -1.83
C LEU A 109 -9.32 -4.91 -0.66
N GLN A 110 -9.57 -6.15 -0.25
CA GLN A 110 -10.58 -6.45 0.76
C GLN A 110 -10.10 -6.19 2.20
N THR A 111 -8.81 -6.39 2.47
CA THR A 111 -8.30 -6.40 3.86
C THR A 111 -7.11 -5.47 4.06
N VAL A 112 -6.11 -5.54 3.18
CA VAL A 112 -4.82 -4.86 3.41
C VAL A 112 -4.96 -3.35 3.29
N LEU A 113 -5.54 -2.87 2.18
CA LEU A 113 -5.71 -1.44 1.94
C LEU A 113 -6.61 -0.78 3.02
N PRO A 114 -7.80 -1.31 3.35
CA PRO A 114 -8.59 -0.79 4.47
C PRO A 114 -7.81 -0.78 5.80
N SER A 115 -7.02 -1.83 6.07
CA SER A 115 -6.20 -1.89 7.28
C SER A 115 -5.10 -0.83 7.28
N GLN A 116 -4.43 -0.60 6.15
CA GLN A 116 -3.40 0.44 6.00
C GLN A 116 -3.99 1.84 6.18
N ILE A 117 -5.14 2.13 5.56
CA ILE A 117 -5.85 3.41 5.73
C ILE A 117 -6.24 3.62 7.21
N ALA A 118 -6.71 2.57 7.89
CA ALA A 118 -7.15 2.70 9.28
C ALA A 118 -6.01 2.83 10.30
N HIS A 119 -4.81 2.30 10.01
CA HIS A 119 -3.74 2.16 11.03
C HIS A 119 -2.42 2.85 10.67
N CYS A 120 -2.22 3.28 9.43
CA CYS A 120 -1.04 4.04 9.03
C CYS A 120 -1.42 5.51 8.83
N PRO A 121 -0.98 6.42 9.71
CA PRO A 121 -1.31 7.84 9.62
C PRO A 121 -0.90 8.48 8.28
N ILE A 122 0.22 8.03 7.70
CA ILE A 122 0.72 8.55 6.42
C ILE A 122 -0.19 8.11 5.26
N ILE A 123 -0.58 6.84 5.22
CA ILE A 123 -1.50 6.33 4.17
C ILE A 123 -2.90 6.93 4.33
N MET A 124 -3.37 7.07 5.57
CA MET A 124 -4.64 7.74 5.88
C MET A 124 -4.63 9.17 5.36
N ASP A 125 -3.58 9.94 5.64
CA ASP A 125 -3.48 11.35 5.23
C ASP A 125 -3.52 11.50 3.71
N ILE A 126 -2.76 10.67 2.99
CA ILE A 126 -2.81 10.59 1.52
C ILE A 126 -4.22 10.24 1.04
N ALA A 127 -4.87 9.25 1.65
CA ALA A 127 -6.21 8.83 1.28
C ALA A 127 -7.27 9.91 1.57
N GLU A 128 -7.16 10.64 2.69
CA GLU A 128 -8.09 11.67 3.14
C GLU A 128 -8.04 12.93 2.28
N GLN A 129 -6.85 13.36 1.94
CA GLN A 129 -6.63 14.62 1.23
C GLN A 129 -6.65 14.43 -0.31
N ALA A 130 -6.37 13.24 -0.82
CA ALA A 130 -6.48 12.94 -2.25
C ALA A 130 -7.79 12.21 -2.59
N ALA A 131 -8.89 12.96 -2.62
CA ALA A 131 -10.22 12.42 -2.96
C ALA A 131 -10.23 11.67 -4.30
N GLU A 132 -9.45 12.13 -5.29
CA GLU A 132 -9.28 11.47 -6.59
C GLU A 132 -8.57 10.12 -6.49
N ILE A 133 -7.51 10.02 -5.66
CA ILE A 133 -6.85 8.74 -5.35
C ILE A 133 -7.85 7.79 -4.73
N ARG A 134 -8.59 8.24 -3.72
CA ARG A 134 -9.53 7.38 -3.00
C ARG A 134 -10.64 6.84 -3.91
N ARG A 135 -11.19 7.69 -4.78
CA ARG A 135 -12.29 7.33 -5.70
C ARG A 135 -11.82 6.41 -6.82
N ASN A 136 -10.60 6.59 -7.32
CA ASN A 136 -10.09 5.90 -8.50
C ASN A 136 -8.93 4.94 -8.19
N TRP A 137 -8.69 4.60 -6.92
CA TRP A 137 -7.52 3.81 -6.50
C TRP A 137 -7.37 2.52 -7.28
N ILE A 138 -8.46 1.77 -7.40
CA ILE A 138 -8.50 0.49 -8.13
C ILE A 138 -8.07 0.71 -9.58
N PHE A 139 -8.55 1.78 -10.22
CA PHE A 139 -8.16 2.12 -11.58
C PHE A 139 -6.66 2.42 -11.65
N PHE A 140 -6.14 3.31 -10.79
CA PHE A 140 -4.72 3.68 -10.76
C PHE A 140 -3.78 2.48 -10.56
N VAL A 141 -4.07 1.61 -9.60
CA VAL A 141 -3.20 0.44 -9.35
C VAL A 141 -3.33 -0.60 -10.44
N SER A 142 -4.48 -0.68 -11.12
CA SER A 142 -4.69 -1.61 -12.22
C SER A 142 -4.00 -1.15 -13.51
N THR A 143 -3.80 0.16 -13.68
CA THR A 143 -3.24 0.73 -14.91
C THR A 143 -1.73 0.75 -14.98
N ASP A 144 -1.07 0.59 -13.84
CA ASP A 144 0.37 0.68 -13.73
C ASP A 144 0.96 -0.63 -13.20
N PRO A 145 1.81 -1.33 -13.98
CA PRO A 145 2.39 -2.60 -13.56
C PRO A 145 3.44 -2.47 -12.43
N VAL A 146 3.96 -1.26 -12.20
CA VAL A 146 4.79 -0.92 -11.03
C VAL A 146 3.90 -0.79 -9.81
N LEU A 147 2.76 -0.10 -9.89
CA LEU A 147 1.83 0.03 -8.76
C LEU A 147 1.17 -1.29 -8.39
N LEU A 148 0.71 -2.07 -9.38
CA LEU A 148 0.05 -3.36 -9.12
C LEU A 148 0.95 -4.33 -8.36
N ARG A 149 2.21 -4.46 -8.78
CA ARG A 149 3.20 -5.27 -8.04
C ARG A 149 3.47 -4.72 -6.64
N GLY A 150 3.26 -3.42 -6.43
CA GLY A 150 3.44 -2.76 -5.14
C GLY A 150 2.31 -3.16 -4.19
N CYS A 151 1.09 -3.27 -4.72
CA CYS A 151 -0.04 -3.86 -4.01
C CYS A 151 0.21 -5.32 -3.65
N LEU A 152 0.77 -6.12 -4.58
CA LEU A 152 1.14 -7.51 -4.30
C LEU A 152 2.19 -7.62 -3.20
N LEU A 153 3.24 -6.79 -3.24
CA LEU A 153 4.25 -6.68 -2.19
C LEU A 153 3.61 -6.34 -0.83
N ALA A 154 2.81 -5.28 -0.78
CA ALA A 154 2.13 -4.86 0.43
C ALA A 154 1.21 -5.95 1.00
N ALA A 155 0.52 -6.68 0.13
CA ALA A 155 -0.32 -7.80 0.54
C ALA A 155 0.48 -8.98 1.06
N CYS A 156 1.57 -9.36 0.39
CA CYS A 156 2.46 -10.41 0.88
C CYS A 156 3.04 -10.07 2.25
N ARG A 157 3.44 -8.81 2.49
CA ARG A 157 3.90 -8.33 3.81
C ARG A 157 2.82 -8.50 4.87
N TYR A 158 1.61 -8.07 4.57
CA TYR A 158 0.49 -8.20 5.49
C TYR A 158 0.15 -9.66 5.78
N LEU A 159 0.06 -10.49 4.74
CA LEU A 159 -0.26 -11.91 4.86
C LEU A 159 0.83 -12.67 5.62
N ALA A 160 2.11 -12.35 5.41
CA ALA A 160 3.22 -12.92 6.18
C ALA A 160 3.05 -12.64 7.69
N GLN A 161 2.57 -11.45 8.07
CA GLN A 161 2.34 -11.10 9.48
C GLN A 161 1.10 -11.77 10.07
N VAL A 162 0.04 -11.95 9.29
CA VAL A 162 -1.26 -12.46 9.79
C VAL A 162 -1.37 -13.98 9.71
N GLU A 163 -0.91 -14.59 8.61
CA GLU A 163 -0.97 -16.03 8.39
C GLU A 163 0.26 -16.78 8.89
N LEU A 164 1.37 -16.08 9.17
CA LEU A 164 2.63 -16.66 9.64
C LEU A 164 3.16 -17.78 8.72
N ARG A 165 2.97 -17.62 7.41
CA ARG A 165 3.47 -18.54 6.39
C ARG A 165 4.70 -17.94 5.70
N ASP A 166 5.80 -18.70 5.68
CA ASP A 166 7.08 -18.28 5.10
C ASP A 166 7.00 -17.99 3.59
N GLU A 167 6.06 -18.62 2.90
CA GLU A 167 5.81 -18.41 1.46
C GLU A 167 5.54 -16.94 1.12
N TYR A 168 4.73 -16.23 1.93
CA TYR A 168 4.46 -14.81 1.68
C TYR A 168 5.64 -13.92 2.05
N THR A 169 6.45 -14.31 3.03
CA THR A 169 7.72 -13.63 3.32
C THR A 169 8.65 -13.72 2.13
N LEU A 170 8.79 -14.92 1.53
CA LEU A 170 9.61 -15.13 0.34
C LEU A 170 9.08 -14.32 -0.86
N LEU A 171 7.78 -14.33 -1.12
CA LEU A 171 7.17 -13.55 -2.19
C LEU A 171 7.39 -12.03 -2.00
N ALA A 172 7.23 -11.52 -0.78
CA ALA A 172 7.51 -10.12 -0.48
C ALA A 172 8.99 -9.76 -0.76
N ILE A 173 9.93 -10.63 -0.37
CA ILE A 173 11.35 -10.46 -0.67
C ILE A 173 11.59 -10.42 -2.19
N GLN A 174 10.97 -11.33 -2.94
CA GLN A 174 11.10 -11.40 -4.40
C GLN A 174 10.58 -10.13 -5.10
N TYR A 175 9.40 -9.62 -4.72
CA TYR A 175 8.89 -8.36 -5.27
C TYR A 175 9.79 -7.17 -4.93
N LYS A 176 10.27 -7.08 -3.68
CA LYS A 176 11.19 -6.01 -3.27
C LYS A 176 12.53 -6.09 -4.02
N GLN A 177 13.07 -7.28 -4.18
CA GLN A 177 14.28 -7.51 -4.96
C GLN A 177 14.10 -7.12 -6.43
N TYR A 178 12.95 -7.47 -7.04
CA TYR A 178 12.60 -7.06 -8.38
C TYR A 178 12.62 -5.53 -8.54
N TYR A 179 12.04 -4.79 -7.59
CA TYR A 179 12.09 -3.33 -7.61
C TYR A 179 13.50 -2.78 -7.53
N LEU A 180 14.32 -3.27 -6.59
CA LEU A 180 15.68 -2.78 -6.41
C LEU A 180 16.55 -3.06 -7.66
N GLN A 181 16.42 -4.25 -8.25
CA GLN A 181 17.15 -4.60 -9.48
C GLN A 181 16.67 -3.78 -10.68
N SER A 182 15.36 -3.61 -10.84
CA SER A 182 14.76 -2.85 -11.94
C SER A 182 15.05 -1.36 -11.82
N LEU A 183 15.03 -0.82 -10.60
CA LEU A 183 15.41 0.56 -10.30
C LEU A 183 16.87 0.80 -10.66
N ARG A 184 17.80 -0.07 -10.23
CA ARG A 184 19.23 0.04 -10.60
C ARG A 184 19.43 0.08 -12.11
N LYS A 185 18.73 -0.78 -12.86
CA LYS A 185 18.77 -0.77 -14.33
C LYS A 185 18.16 0.51 -14.91
N GLY A 186 17.04 0.97 -14.35
CA GLY A 186 16.33 2.17 -14.76
C GLY A 186 17.13 3.46 -14.54
N LEU A 187 17.90 3.55 -13.44
CA LEU A 187 18.77 4.69 -13.15
C LEU A 187 19.92 4.85 -14.15
N SER A 188 20.41 3.74 -14.70
CA SER A 188 21.42 3.78 -15.77
C SER A 188 20.83 4.14 -17.13
N SER A 189 19.50 4.04 -17.30
CA SER A 189 18.80 4.35 -18.54
C SER A 189 18.43 5.83 -18.63
N ARG A 190 18.60 6.41 -19.82
CA ARG A 190 18.19 7.79 -20.11
C ARG A 190 16.81 7.89 -20.77
N THR A 191 16.12 6.78 -20.99
CA THR A 191 14.82 6.79 -21.66
C THR A 191 13.72 7.31 -20.73
N LEU A 192 12.78 8.07 -21.28
CA LEU A 192 11.67 8.66 -20.52
C LEU A 192 10.86 7.61 -19.74
N PRO A 193 10.46 6.45 -20.32
CA PRO A 193 9.73 5.42 -19.59
C PRO A 193 10.54 4.81 -18.43
N SER A 194 11.85 4.60 -18.61
CA SER A 194 12.70 4.09 -17.53
C SER A 194 12.80 5.05 -16.37
N ARG A 195 12.93 6.36 -16.64
CA ARG A 195 13.01 7.40 -15.61
C ARG A 195 11.69 7.53 -14.84
N ARG A 196 10.55 7.49 -15.52
CA ARG A 196 9.22 7.44 -14.90
C ARG A 196 9.06 6.23 -13.98
N ASN A 197 9.42 5.06 -14.49
CA ASN A 197 9.36 3.83 -13.72
C ASN A 197 10.29 3.89 -12.51
N ALA A 198 11.47 4.51 -12.63
CA ALA A 198 12.39 4.69 -11.50
C ALA A 198 11.75 5.52 -10.37
N VAL A 199 11.06 6.62 -10.70
CA VAL A 199 10.30 7.40 -9.72
C VAL A 199 9.21 6.55 -9.07
N ALA A 200 8.36 5.89 -9.87
CA ALA A 200 7.27 5.06 -9.36
C ALA A 200 7.75 3.91 -8.46
N MET A 201 8.80 3.19 -8.88
CA MET A 201 9.40 2.10 -8.10
C MET A 201 9.97 2.61 -6.77
N THR A 202 10.62 3.76 -6.79
CA THR A 202 11.18 4.38 -5.57
C THR A 202 10.07 4.81 -4.61
N THR A 203 8.96 5.34 -5.13
CA THR A 203 7.76 5.64 -4.33
C THR A 203 7.15 4.38 -3.70
N VAL A 204 7.04 3.28 -4.46
CA VAL A 204 6.55 1.99 -3.94
C VAL A 204 7.47 1.45 -2.83
N LEU A 205 8.79 1.55 -3.00
CA LEU A 205 9.75 1.15 -1.96
C LEU A 205 9.60 2.01 -0.70
N ALA A 206 9.42 3.32 -0.82
CA ALA A 206 9.17 4.19 0.33
C ALA A 206 7.90 3.76 1.11
N LEU A 207 6.82 3.44 0.39
CA LEU A 207 5.57 2.96 1.00
C LEU A 207 5.77 1.59 1.68
N ASP A 208 6.54 0.66 1.09
CA ASP A 208 6.89 -0.62 1.73
C ASP A 208 7.63 -0.38 3.06
N GLU A 209 8.64 0.51 3.07
CA GLU A 209 9.40 0.81 4.30
C GLU A 209 8.53 1.46 5.37
N ILE A 210 7.61 2.36 5.01
CA ILE A 210 6.63 2.94 5.94
C ILE A 210 5.77 1.84 6.56
N THR A 211 5.27 0.90 5.76
CA THR A 211 4.45 -0.20 6.28
C THR A 211 5.26 -1.16 7.16
N CYS A 212 6.57 -1.28 6.92
CA CYS A 212 7.49 -2.04 7.77
C CYS A 212 7.96 -1.26 9.01
N GLY A 213 7.73 0.05 9.07
CA GLY A 213 8.12 0.93 10.17
C GLY A 213 9.54 1.51 10.07
N ASP A 214 10.23 1.32 8.94
CA ASP A 214 11.56 1.91 8.68
C ASP A 214 11.42 3.29 8.02
N HIS A 215 11.08 4.27 8.85
CA HIS A 215 10.84 5.64 8.37
C HIS A 215 12.11 6.32 7.83
N LEU A 216 13.30 5.93 8.29
CA LEU A 216 14.56 6.53 7.83
C LEU A 216 14.86 6.09 6.39
N VAL A 217 14.75 4.78 6.10
CA VAL A 217 14.95 4.27 4.73
C VAL A 217 13.82 4.76 3.82
N ALA A 218 12.58 4.83 4.33
CA ALA A 218 11.47 5.43 3.59
C ALA A 218 11.80 6.87 3.14
N ALA A 219 12.26 7.72 4.05
CA ALA A 219 12.55 9.10 3.74
C ALA A 219 13.69 9.26 2.72
N LYS A 220 14.71 8.41 2.79
CA LYS A 220 15.78 8.34 1.77
C LYS A 220 15.23 7.97 0.39
N HIS A 221 14.29 7.03 0.32
CA HIS A 221 13.62 6.71 -0.95
C HIS A 221 12.83 7.89 -1.49
N VAL A 222 12.03 8.55 -0.66
CA VAL A 222 11.23 9.70 -1.11
C VAL A 222 12.13 10.85 -1.59
N LEU A 223 13.19 11.19 -0.86
CA LEU A 223 14.20 12.17 -1.30
C LEU A 223 14.85 11.77 -2.63
N GLY A 224 15.20 10.48 -2.79
CA GLY A 224 15.72 9.96 -4.04
C GLY A 224 14.74 10.16 -5.20
N ALA A 225 13.46 9.88 -4.99
CA ALA A 225 12.41 10.07 -6.00
C ALA A 225 12.23 11.55 -6.35
N MET A 226 12.24 12.46 -5.36
CA MET A 226 12.16 13.90 -5.59
C MET A 226 13.36 14.41 -6.41
N LYS A 227 14.57 13.96 -6.08
CA LYS A 227 15.78 14.29 -6.85
C LYS A 227 15.72 13.77 -8.28
N MET A 228 15.19 12.56 -8.51
CA MET A 228 15.01 12.04 -9.89
C MET A 228 14.05 12.90 -10.72
N VAL A 229 13.03 13.50 -10.10
CA VAL A 229 12.09 14.42 -10.74
C VAL A 229 12.76 15.76 -11.03
N GLU A 230 13.52 16.29 -10.08
CA GLU A 230 14.29 17.54 -10.24
C GLU A 230 15.33 17.41 -11.37
N ASP A 231 16.12 16.34 -11.36
CA ASP A 231 17.11 16.01 -12.41
C ASP A 231 16.45 15.80 -13.79
N ALA A 232 15.14 15.62 -13.85
CA ALA A 232 14.39 15.54 -15.11
C ALA A 232 13.88 16.89 -15.62
N GLY A 233 14.05 17.96 -14.84
CA GLY A 233 13.46 19.26 -15.11
C GLY A 233 11.98 19.33 -14.72
N GLY A 234 11.53 18.50 -13.77
CA GLY A 234 10.19 18.51 -13.23
C GLY A 234 9.29 17.36 -13.69
N LEU A 235 8.07 17.31 -13.12
CA LEU A 235 7.11 16.23 -13.36
C LEU A 235 6.58 16.23 -14.80
N ASP A 236 6.31 17.40 -15.37
CA ASP A 236 5.76 17.54 -16.72
C ASP A 236 6.74 16.99 -17.77
N ARG A 237 8.05 17.18 -17.54
CA ARG A 237 9.12 16.60 -18.37
C ARG A 237 9.16 15.08 -18.30
N LEU A 238 8.73 14.52 -17.18
CA LEU A 238 8.55 13.08 -17.01
C LEU A 238 7.18 12.57 -17.46
N GLY A 239 6.24 13.42 -17.88
CA GLY A 239 4.86 13.00 -18.13
C GLY A 239 4.14 12.50 -16.86
N LEU A 240 4.66 12.81 -15.67
CA LEU A 240 4.06 12.38 -14.42
C LEU A 240 2.95 13.33 -14.00
N ASN A 241 1.80 12.78 -13.63
CA ASN A 241 0.68 13.57 -13.11
C ASN A 241 1.04 14.22 -11.76
N HIS A 242 0.47 15.39 -11.48
CA HIS A 242 0.52 16.07 -10.19
C HIS A 242 0.15 15.18 -9.00
N LEU A 243 -0.59 14.09 -9.20
CA LEU A 243 -0.81 13.05 -8.19
C LEU A 243 0.49 12.50 -7.60
N VAL A 244 1.51 12.28 -8.43
CA VAL A 244 2.82 11.79 -7.97
C VAL A 244 3.51 12.83 -7.10
N ARG A 245 3.41 14.11 -7.48
CA ARG A 245 3.84 15.25 -6.65
C ARG A 245 3.20 15.20 -5.28
N TYR A 246 1.88 15.06 -5.30
CA TYR A 246 1.06 15.08 -4.12
C TYR A 246 1.46 13.95 -3.18
N VAL A 247 1.61 12.73 -3.69
CA VAL A 247 2.07 11.57 -2.90
C VAL A 247 3.47 11.81 -2.34
N LEU A 248 4.46 12.18 -3.16
CA LEU A 248 5.84 12.41 -2.69
C LEU A 248 5.91 13.50 -1.62
N TYR A 249 5.17 14.60 -1.83
CA TYR A 249 5.11 15.70 -0.87
C TYR A 249 4.48 15.26 0.45
N ASN A 250 3.35 14.56 0.42
CA ASN A 250 2.70 14.09 1.64
C ASN A 250 3.51 13.00 2.35
N LEU A 251 4.26 12.18 1.63
CA LEU A 251 5.20 11.25 2.25
C LEU A 251 6.30 12.00 3.02
N MET A 252 6.90 13.04 2.44
CA MET A 252 7.93 13.82 3.14
C MET A 252 7.39 14.69 4.27
N PHE A 253 6.30 15.41 4.02
CA PHE A 253 5.86 16.55 4.83
C PHE A 253 4.50 16.34 5.52
N GLY A 254 3.69 15.37 5.09
CA GLY A 254 2.34 15.08 5.58
C GLY A 254 2.26 14.36 6.93
N LYS A 255 3.23 14.62 7.84
CA LYS A 255 3.49 14.03 9.18
C LYS A 255 4.79 13.20 9.25
N ARG A 256 5.87 13.96 9.20
CA ARG A 256 7.11 13.76 9.96
C ARG A 256 8.24 12.93 9.37
N LEU A 257 8.25 12.40 8.13
CA LEU A 257 9.46 11.69 7.62
C LEU A 257 10.72 12.57 7.75
N SER A 258 10.59 13.87 7.51
CA SER A 258 11.65 14.88 7.69
C SER A 258 12.03 15.17 9.15
N GLU A 259 11.25 14.76 10.15
CA GLU A 259 11.51 15.02 11.57
C GLU A 259 12.22 13.84 12.27
N TRP A 260 12.46 12.74 11.55
CA TRP A 260 13.21 11.59 12.07
C TRP A 260 14.73 11.72 11.89
N ASP A 261 15.22 12.74 11.19
CA ASP A 261 16.64 12.97 10.94
C ASP A 261 16.92 14.45 10.59
N VAL A 262 17.91 15.05 11.28
CA VAL A 262 18.30 16.46 11.14
C VAL A 262 18.95 16.75 9.77
N ASP A 263 19.68 15.79 9.21
CA ASP A 263 20.29 15.93 7.89
C ASP A 263 19.23 15.86 6.79
N LEU A 264 18.17 15.05 7.00
CA LEU A 264 16.99 15.06 6.13
C LEU A 264 16.17 16.34 6.26
N GLN A 265 16.09 16.93 7.45
CA GLN A 265 15.45 18.22 7.65
C GLN A 265 16.17 19.30 6.82
N LEU A 266 17.51 19.34 6.87
CA LEU A 266 18.32 20.26 6.06
C LEU A 266 18.14 20.01 4.56
N ALA A 267 18.23 18.76 4.10
CA ALA A 267 18.03 18.41 2.69
C ALA A 267 16.62 18.77 2.18
N SER A 268 15.59 18.57 3.00
CA SER A 268 14.22 18.94 2.66
C SER A 268 13.99 20.46 2.62
N THR A 269 14.76 21.22 3.38
CA THR A 269 14.70 22.70 3.40
C THR A 269 15.44 23.32 2.21
N LEU A 270 16.44 22.61 1.67
CA LEU A 270 17.19 23.02 0.49
C LEU A 270 16.47 22.70 -0.83
N MET A 271 15.50 21.78 -0.81
CA MET A 271 14.58 21.61 -1.93
C MET A 271 13.60 22.78 -1.94
N THR A 272 13.77 23.71 -2.89
CA THR A 272 12.92 24.87 -2.99
C THR A 272 11.47 24.43 -3.24
N PRO A 273 10.50 25.02 -2.54
CA PRO A 273 9.10 24.88 -2.90
C PRO A 273 8.89 25.22 -4.37
N ASP A 274 9.65 26.15 -4.95
CA ASP A 274 9.42 26.72 -6.29
C ASP A 274 9.80 25.80 -7.48
N SER A 275 10.60 24.74 -7.26
CA SER A 275 10.72 23.64 -8.24
C SER A 275 9.54 22.64 -8.14
N ILE A 276 8.77 22.77 -7.06
CA ILE A 276 7.71 21.86 -6.58
C ILE A 276 6.36 22.61 -6.30
N LEU A 277 6.21 23.88 -6.62
CA LEU A 277 4.99 24.70 -6.54
C LEU A 277 5.19 25.92 -7.47
N PRO A 278 4.11 26.49 -8.05
CA PRO A 278 4.20 27.62 -8.97
C PRO A 278 4.68 28.91 -8.29
#